data_AF-A0A1X1R814-F1
#
_entry.id   AF-A0A1X1R814-F1
#
_cell.length_a   1.000
_cell.length_b   1.000
_cell.length_c   1.000
_cell.angle_alpha   90.00
_cell.angle_beta   90.00
_cell.angle_gamma   90.00
#
_symmetry.space_group_name_H-M   'P 1'
#
loop_
_entity.id
_entity.type
_entity.pdbx_description
1 polymer ?
#
loop_
_entity_poly.entity_id
_entity_poly.type
_entity_poly.pdbx_seq_one_letter_code
_entity_poly.pdbx_strand_id
1 'polypeptide(L)'
;MHQTRGGSGTGLRWLRVDHTGNRTRSVEEAEVIAAELTRLMGSAWTNHDSATQPLRPNDFMIVVPYNDQVKTIRTRLNQDPELEAVEVGTVDKFQGREAAVVFFSMATSTGGDMVRGTDFLFSRNRLNVAVSRARCLAYLVCTDALLDTRAGTVEDMRLIGTLNAFVEACGGASDSGGA
;
A
#
# COMPACT_ATOMS: atom_id res chain seq x y z
N MET A 1 29.55 -11.28 -7.31
CA MET A 1 29.44 -9.83 -7.02
C MET A 1 28.61 -9.19 -8.13
N HIS A 2 27.30 -9.08 -7.94
CA HIS A 2 26.43 -8.26 -8.79
C HIS A 2 26.14 -6.98 -8.01
N GLN A 3 26.58 -5.84 -8.55
CA GLN A 3 26.22 -4.53 -8.04
C GLN A 3 24.75 -4.26 -8.37
N THR A 4 23.88 -4.33 -7.37
CA THR A 4 22.52 -3.80 -7.45
C THR A 4 22.62 -2.28 -7.46
N ARG A 5 22.37 -1.65 -8.61
CA ARG A 5 22.20 -0.19 -8.68
C ARG A 5 21.06 0.20 -7.75
N GLY A 6 21.40 0.94 -6.70
CA GLY A 6 20.45 1.56 -5.78
C GLY A 6 19.64 2.62 -6.50
N GLY A 7 18.40 2.27 -6.80
CA GLY A 7 17.36 3.21 -7.18
C GLY A 7 16.04 2.63 -6.72
N SER A 8 15.47 3.19 -5.66
CA SER A 8 14.05 3.01 -5.35
C SER A 8 13.28 3.68 -6.48
N GLY A 9 13.03 2.92 -7.55
CA GLY A 9 12.37 3.39 -8.76
C GLY A 9 10.95 3.90 -8.50
N THR A 10 10.25 4.32 -9.54
CA THR A 10 8.85 4.75 -9.46
C THR A 10 7.89 3.60 -9.79
N GLY A 11 6.61 3.81 -9.48
CA GLY A 11 5.51 2.98 -9.95
C GLY A 11 4.76 2.23 -8.84
N LEU A 12 4.04 1.19 -9.26
CA LEU A 12 3.18 0.39 -8.41
C LEU A 12 3.93 -0.81 -7.86
N ARG A 13 3.68 -1.15 -6.60
CA ARG A 13 4.26 -2.31 -5.92
C ARG A 13 3.16 -3.07 -5.19
N TRP A 14 3.25 -4.39 -5.18
CA TRP A 14 2.43 -5.23 -4.33
C TRP A 14 3.31 -5.83 -3.24
N LEU A 15 2.94 -5.54 -1.99
CA LEU A 15 3.56 -6.09 -0.80
C LEU A 15 2.66 -7.23 -0.32
N ARG A 16 3.00 -8.44 -0.78
CA ARG A 16 2.32 -9.67 -0.38
C ARG A 16 2.55 -9.93 1.10
N VAL A 17 1.46 -10.19 1.83
CA VAL A 17 1.50 -10.56 3.25
C VAL A 17 0.65 -11.81 3.44
N ASP A 18 1.15 -12.79 4.20
CA ASP A 18 0.40 -14.00 4.52
C ASP A 18 -0.25 -13.86 5.90
N HIS A 19 -1.58 -13.95 5.97
CA HIS A 19 -2.36 -14.05 7.21
C HIS A 19 -3.75 -14.63 6.94
N THR A 20 -4.42 -15.12 7.98
CA THR A 20 -5.74 -15.78 7.87
C THR A 20 -6.70 -15.28 8.94
N GLY A 21 -7.98 -15.08 8.59
CA GLY A 21 -9.03 -14.72 9.56
C GLY A 21 -9.04 -13.27 10.03
N ASN A 22 -8.08 -12.44 9.61
CA ASN A 22 -8.10 -10.99 9.83
C ASN A 22 -9.24 -10.33 9.05
N ARG A 23 -10.01 -9.47 9.73
CA ARG A 23 -11.26 -8.87 9.22
C ARG A 23 -11.21 -7.34 9.08
N THR A 24 -10.75 -6.64 10.10
CA THR A 24 -10.65 -5.15 10.12
C THR A 24 -9.29 -4.65 10.58
N ARG A 25 -8.42 -5.56 11.03
CA ARG A 25 -7.05 -5.29 11.44
C ARG A 25 -6.16 -6.48 11.11
N SER A 26 -4.89 -6.23 10.79
CA SER A 26 -3.84 -7.20 10.52
C SER A 26 -2.54 -6.68 11.12
N VAL A 27 -2.02 -7.41 12.12
CA VAL A 27 -0.72 -7.10 12.75
C VAL A 27 0.40 -7.46 11.78
N GLU A 28 0.21 -8.52 11.01
CA GLU A 28 1.11 -9.03 9.98
C GLU A 28 1.35 -7.96 8.91
N GLU A 29 0.29 -7.31 8.40
CA GLU A 29 0.46 -6.18 7.47
C GLU A 29 1.18 -5.01 8.14
N ALA A 30 0.90 -4.71 9.41
CA ALA A 30 1.57 -3.63 10.13
C ALA A 30 3.09 -3.88 10.28
N GLU A 31 3.49 -5.13 10.56
CA GLU A 31 4.90 -5.53 10.64
C GLU A 31 5.60 -5.40 9.30
N VAL A 32 4.98 -5.89 8.22
CA VAL A 32 5.58 -5.84 6.89
C VAL A 32 5.68 -4.40 6.38
N ILE A 33 4.69 -3.55 6.67
CA ILE A 33 4.75 -2.12 6.37
C ILE A 33 5.88 -1.44 7.14
N ALA A 34 6.05 -1.72 8.44
CA ALA A 34 7.13 -1.15 9.23
C ALA A 34 8.51 -1.56 8.71
N ALA A 35 8.67 -2.82 8.32
CA ALA A 35 9.91 -3.31 7.71
C ALA A 35 10.21 -2.60 6.38
N GLU A 36 9.20 -2.42 5.52
CA GLU A 36 9.39 -1.75 4.22
C GLU A 36 9.63 -0.25 4.37
N LEU A 37 8.98 0.43 5.32
CA LEU A 37 9.28 1.80 5.70
C LEU A 37 10.74 1.96 6.12
N THR A 38 11.20 1.08 7.02
CA THR A 38 12.59 1.08 7.50
C THR A 38 13.58 0.89 6.34
N ARG A 39 13.25 -0.01 5.41
CA ARG A 39 14.07 -0.25 4.21
C ARG A 39 14.16 0.98 3.29
N LEU A 40 13.07 1.75 3.18
CA LEU A 40 13.00 2.94 2.33
C LEU A 40 13.56 4.19 3.01
N MET A 41 13.57 4.25 4.34
CA MET A 41 14.05 5.39 5.10
C MET A 41 15.47 5.79 4.67
N GLY A 42 15.69 7.08 4.43
CA GLY A 42 16.99 7.58 3.98
C GLY A 42 17.33 7.33 2.50
N SER A 43 16.55 6.52 1.78
CA SER A 43 16.75 6.30 0.34
C SER A 43 16.52 7.61 -0.42
N ALA A 44 17.31 7.85 -1.46
CA ALA A 44 17.19 9.06 -2.26
C ALA A 44 15.91 9.03 -3.10
N TRP A 45 15.17 10.15 -3.11
CA TRP A 45 14.06 10.38 -4.03
C TRP A 45 14.14 11.81 -4.60
N THR A 46 13.62 11.98 -5.82
CA THR A 46 13.59 13.27 -6.51
C THR A 46 12.17 13.83 -6.46
N ASN A 47 12.03 15.04 -5.92
CA ASN A 47 10.75 15.73 -5.86
C ASN A 47 10.42 16.48 -7.17
N HIS A 48 9.26 17.12 -7.24
CA HIS A 48 8.82 17.88 -8.42
C HIS A 48 9.75 19.05 -8.78
N ASP A 49 10.48 19.59 -7.81
CA ASP A 49 11.45 20.67 -8.02
C ASP A 49 12.82 20.15 -8.49
N SER A 50 12.90 18.88 -8.89
CA SER A 50 14.12 18.18 -9.29
C SER A 50 15.19 18.12 -8.19
N ALA A 51 14.82 18.36 -6.93
CA ALA A 51 15.72 18.21 -5.80
C ALA A 51 15.73 16.76 -5.31
N THR A 52 16.93 16.18 -5.22
CA THR A 52 17.14 14.85 -4.65
C THR A 52 17.36 14.97 -3.14
N GLN A 53 16.56 14.27 -2.35
CA GLN A 53 16.65 14.27 -0.90
C GLN A 53 16.38 12.86 -0.33
N PRO A 54 16.92 12.54 0.86
CA PRO A 54 16.58 11.29 1.53
C PRO A 54 15.10 11.28 1.94
N LEU A 55 14.44 10.14 1.80
CA LEU A 55 13.10 9.90 2.34
C LEU A 55 13.12 10.03 3.85
N ARG A 56 12.16 10.81 4.37
CA ARG A 56 11.93 11.05 5.79
C ARG A 56 10.54 10.53 6.18
N PRO A 57 10.23 10.40 7.48
CA PRO A 57 8.93 9.88 7.92
C PRO A 57 7.72 10.62 7.32
N ASN A 58 7.83 11.95 7.15
CA ASN A 58 6.77 12.79 6.59
C ASN A 58 6.60 12.63 5.07
N ASP A 59 7.50 11.92 4.39
CA ASP A 59 7.39 11.60 2.97
C ASP A 59 6.56 10.32 2.74
N PHE A 60 6.08 9.68 3.80
CA PHE A 60 5.28 8.46 3.76
C PHE A 60 3.84 8.69 4.22
N MET A 61 2.91 7.99 3.59
CA MET A 61 1.49 7.97 3.96
C MET A 61 0.95 6.53 3.94
N ILE A 62 0.22 6.15 4.96
CA ILE A 62 -0.44 4.85 5.07
C ILE A 62 -1.95 5.05 5.10
N VAL A 63 -2.61 4.54 4.08
CA VAL A 63 -4.05 4.60 3.89
C VAL A 63 -4.65 3.22 4.20
N VAL A 64 -5.71 3.21 5.00
CA VAL A 64 -6.41 1.96 5.39
C VAL A 64 -7.93 2.13 5.31
N PRO A 65 -8.69 1.04 5.08
CA PRO A 65 -10.15 1.09 5.04
C PRO A 65 -10.79 1.15 6.43
N TYR A 66 -10.09 0.73 7.49
CA TYR A 66 -10.65 0.55 8.82
C TYR A 66 -9.87 1.32 9.90
N ASN A 67 -10.61 1.92 10.85
CA ASN A 67 -10.02 2.60 12.01
C ASN A 67 -9.28 1.63 12.96
N ASP A 68 -9.69 0.36 13.02
CA ASP A 68 -8.97 -0.65 13.81
C ASP A 68 -7.58 -0.92 13.22
N GLN A 69 -7.46 -0.90 11.90
CA GLN A 69 -6.15 -0.99 11.24
C GLN A 69 -5.32 0.29 11.46
N VAL A 70 -5.94 1.48 11.48
CA VAL A 70 -5.22 2.71 11.86
C VAL A 70 -4.56 2.54 13.24
N LYS A 71 -5.32 2.07 14.23
CA LYS A 71 -4.81 1.84 15.59
C LYS A 71 -3.70 0.80 15.60
N THR A 72 -3.90 -0.31 14.89
CA THR A 72 -2.93 -1.43 14.83
C THR A 72 -1.60 -0.99 14.26
N ILE A 73 -1.61 -0.29 13.12
CA ILE A 73 -0.40 0.24 12.50
C ILE A 73 0.22 1.31 13.40
N ARG A 74 -0.57 2.24 13.97
CA ARG A 74 -0.04 3.25 14.90
C ARG A 74 0.66 2.63 16.11
N THR A 75 0.06 1.61 16.73
CA THR A 75 0.69 0.89 17.83
C THR A 75 2.04 0.31 17.42
N ARG A 76 2.14 -0.24 16.20
CA ARG A 76 3.40 -0.79 15.70
C ARG A 76 4.44 0.28 15.37
N LEU A 77 4.06 1.37 14.72
CA LEU A 77 5.00 2.44 14.36
C LEU A 77 5.53 3.18 15.59
N ASN A 78 4.71 3.34 16.64
CA ASN A 78 5.13 3.99 17.89
C ASN A 78 6.17 3.19 18.69
N GLN A 79 6.46 1.94 18.30
CA GLN A 79 7.55 1.16 18.89
C GLN A 79 8.92 1.58 18.34
N ASP A 80 8.95 2.34 17.23
CA ASP A 80 10.15 2.80 16.56
C ASP A 80 10.13 4.34 16.42
N PRO A 81 11.03 5.06 17.13
CA PRO A 81 11.10 6.51 17.04
C PRO A 81 11.30 7.07 15.62
N GLU A 82 11.94 6.30 14.73
CA GLU A 82 12.13 6.73 13.34
C GLU A 82 10.84 6.66 12.52
N LEU A 83 9.86 5.86 12.94
CA LEU A 83 8.61 5.64 12.21
C LEU A 83 7.41 6.40 12.82
N GLU A 84 7.54 6.92 14.05
CA GLU A 84 6.46 7.55 14.81
C GLU A 84 5.73 8.67 14.01
N ALA A 85 6.50 9.47 13.28
CA ALA A 85 5.98 10.61 12.51
C ALA A 85 5.28 10.23 11.19
N VAL A 86 5.38 8.98 10.73
CA VAL A 86 4.69 8.52 9.52
C VAL A 86 3.17 8.66 9.68
N GLU A 87 2.49 9.17 8.66
CA GLU A 87 1.04 9.39 8.75
C GLU A 87 0.23 8.13 8.43
N VAL A 88 -0.71 7.79 9.33
CA VAL A 88 -1.67 6.71 9.15
C VAL A 88 -3.10 7.25 9.24
N GLY A 89 -4.00 6.79 8.38
CA GLY A 89 -5.41 7.15 8.42
C GLY A 89 -6.28 6.49 7.36
N THR A 90 -7.58 6.78 7.41
CA THR A 90 -8.51 6.41 6.34
C THR A 90 -8.41 7.39 5.18
N VAL A 91 -8.97 7.02 4.03
CA VAL A 91 -9.00 7.84 2.81
C VAL A 91 -9.49 9.27 3.07
N ASP A 92 -10.50 9.42 3.93
CA ASP A 92 -11.12 10.71 4.25
C ASP A 92 -10.13 11.68 4.94
N LYS A 93 -9.14 11.16 5.67
CA LYS A 93 -8.12 11.96 6.36
C LYS A 93 -7.15 12.65 5.40
N PHE A 94 -6.95 12.09 4.20
CA PHE A 94 -5.88 12.49 3.27
C PHE A 94 -6.41 13.18 2.01
N GLN A 95 -7.59 13.81 2.08
CA GLN A 95 -8.09 14.60 0.96
C GLN A 95 -7.16 15.79 0.68
N GLY A 96 -6.67 15.88 -0.56
CA GLY A 96 -5.80 16.97 -1.02
C GLY A 96 -4.34 16.88 -0.54
N ARG A 97 -3.94 15.78 0.10
CA ARG A 97 -2.56 15.56 0.55
C ARG A 97 -1.87 14.48 -0.28
N GLU A 98 -0.58 14.63 -0.49
CA GLU A 98 0.26 13.70 -1.23
C GLU A 98 1.52 13.38 -0.43
N ALA A 99 2.14 12.24 -0.73
CA ALA A 99 3.38 11.77 -0.13
C ALA A 99 4.30 11.24 -1.23
N ALA A 100 5.60 11.12 -0.96
CA ALA A 100 6.51 10.45 -1.89
C ALA A 100 6.05 9.00 -2.09
N VAL A 101 5.87 8.30 -0.97
CA VAL A 101 5.48 6.89 -0.95
C VAL A 101 4.15 6.73 -0.21
N VAL A 102 3.21 6.00 -0.83
CA VAL A 102 1.93 5.64 -0.21
C VAL A 102 1.82 4.14 -0.05
N PHE A 103 1.36 3.69 1.10
CA PHE A 103 0.92 2.32 1.35
C PHE A 103 -0.59 2.27 1.47
N PHE A 104 -1.23 1.32 0.80
CA PHE A 104 -2.64 1.03 0.93
C PHE A 104 -2.82 -0.38 1.50
N SER A 105 -3.15 -0.46 2.79
CA SER A 105 -3.28 -1.73 3.53
C SER A 105 -4.73 -2.18 3.59
N MET A 106 -4.99 -3.41 3.18
CA MET A 106 -6.34 -3.95 3.05
C MET A 106 -6.85 -4.57 4.35
N ALA A 107 -5.95 -5.02 5.23
CA ALA A 107 -6.17 -5.66 6.53
C ALA A 107 -6.96 -6.99 6.52
N THR A 108 -7.81 -7.21 5.53
CA THR A 108 -8.70 -8.37 5.42
C THR A 108 -7.99 -9.54 4.74
N SER A 109 -8.12 -10.75 5.29
CA SER A 109 -7.39 -11.92 4.75
C SER A 109 -8.02 -12.50 3.49
N THR A 110 -9.34 -12.57 3.42
CA THR A 110 -10.09 -13.20 2.33
C THR A 110 -11.42 -12.49 2.09
N GLY A 111 -12.06 -12.77 0.96
CA GLY A 111 -13.43 -12.30 0.71
C GLY A 111 -14.45 -12.74 1.76
N GLY A 112 -14.25 -13.90 2.40
CA GLY A 112 -15.14 -14.40 3.47
C GLY A 112 -14.99 -13.67 4.81
N ASP A 113 -13.85 -13.02 5.02
CA ASP A 113 -13.53 -12.30 6.26
C ASP A 113 -14.08 -10.85 6.26
N MET A 114 -14.52 -10.37 5.09
CA MET A 114 -15.01 -9.03 4.88
C MET A 114 -16.19 -8.70 5.79
N VAL A 115 -16.05 -7.64 6.58
CA VAL A 115 -17.13 -7.13 7.47
C VAL A 115 -18.10 -6.23 6.72
N ARG A 116 -17.63 -5.60 5.64
CA ARG A 116 -18.41 -4.74 4.74
C ARG A 116 -18.35 -5.33 3.34
N GLY A 117 -19.32 -4.99 2.50
CA GLY A 117 -19.41 -5.50 1.14
C GLY A 117 -18.15 -5.24 0.30
N THR A 118 -18.07 -5.96 -0.82
CA THR A 118 -17.08 -5.83 -1.89
C THR A 118 -16.93 -4.38 -2.35
N ASP A 119 -18.03 -3.65 -2.48
CA ASP A 119 -18.12 -2.24 -2.81
C ASP A 119 -17.33 -1.32 -1.87
N PHE A 120 -17.24 -1.67 -0.59
CA PHE A 120 -16.52 -0.87 0.41
C PHE A 120 -15.02 -1.14 0.39
N LEU A 121 -14.62 -2.42 0.41
CA LEU A 121 -13.21 -2.81 0.56
C LEU A 121 -12.46 -2.65 -0.76
N PHE A 122 -13.06 -3.12 -1.86
CA PHE A 122 -12.52 -2.99 -3.22
C PHE A 122 -12.97 -1.68 -3.90
N SER A 123 -13.37 -0.67 -3.11
CA SER A 123 -13.84 0.60 -3.65
C SER A 123 -12.81 1.21 -4.59
N ARG A 124 -13.16 1.28 -5.87
CA ARG A 124 -12.32 1.89 -6.90
C ARG A 124 -11.97 3.34 -6.58
N ASN A 125 -12.90 4.10 -6.00
CA ASN A 125 -12.66 5.48 -5.59
C ASN A 125 -11.57 5.56 -4.52
N ARG A 126 -11.59 4.66 -3.54
CA ARG A 126 -10.60 4.65 -2.46
C ARG A 126 -9.23 4.21 -2.94
N LEU A 127 -9.18 3.17 -3.77
CA LEU A 127 -7.94 2.75 -4.41
C LEU A 127 -7.36 3.89 -5.26
N ASN A 128 -8.16 4.52 -6.12
CA ASN A 128 -7.70 5.63 -6.96
C ASN A 128 -7.18 6.81 -6.11
N VAL A 129 -7.88 7.17 -5.04
CA VAL A 129 -7.40 8.22 -4.13
C VAL A 129 -6.09 7.83 -3.48
N ALA A 130 -5.98 6.62 -2.93
CA ALA A 130 -4.74 6.16 -2.30
C ALA A 130 -3.56 6.15 -3.29
N VAL A 131 -3.77 5.60 -4.49
CA VAL A 131 -2.72 5.50 -5.52
C VAL A 131 -2.33 6.87 -6.06
N SER A 132 -3.28 7.76 -6.32
CA SER A 132 -2.98 9.13 -6.79
C SER A 132 -2.30 10.02 -5.75
N ARG A 133 -2.25 9.62 -4.46
CA ARG A 133 -1.50 10.35 -3.43
C ARG A 133 0.00 10.08 -3.48
N ALA A 134 0.44 9.04 -4.19
CA ALA A 134 1.85 8.72 -4.35
C ALA A 134 2.49 9.57 -5.44
N ARG A 135 3.60 10.22 -5.11
CA ARG A 135 4.42 10.95 -6.08
C ARG A 135 5.45 10.08 -6.76
N CYS A 136 5.95 9.04 -6.08
CA CYS A 136 6.92 8.11 -6.67
C CYS A 136 6.47 6.65 -6.59
N LEU A 137 6.02 6.18 -5.42
CA LEU A 137 5.71 4.77 -5.19
C LEU A 137 4.36 4.58 -4.50
N ALA A 138 3.54 3.68 -5.03
CA ALA A 138 2.31 3.23 -4.39
C ALA A 138 2.39 1.72 -4.13
N TYR A 139 2.26 1.35 -2.86
CA TYR A 139 2.21 -0.03 -2.40
C TYR A 139 0.76 -0.44 -2.12
N LEU A 140 0.32 -1.55 -2.71
CA LEU A 140 -0.83 -2.30 -2.23
C LEU A 140 -0.34 -3.37 -1.27
N VAL A 141 -0.93 -3.47 -0.07
CA VAL A 141 -0.58 -4.47 0.94
C VAL A 141 -1.80 -5.35 1.18
N CYS A 142 -1.70 -6.62 0.78
CA CYS A 142 -2.76 -7.62 0.95
C CYS A 142 -2.24 -9.04 0.73
N THR A 143 -3.07 -10.01 1.09
CA THR A 143 -2.88 -11.44 0.82
C THR A 143 -3.24 -11.78 -0.63
N ASP A 144 -2.70 -12.88 -1.16
CA ASP A 144 -3.19 -13.49 -2.42
C ASP A 144 -4.65 -13.92 -2.30
N ALA A 145 -5.03 -14.50 -1.15
CA ALA A 145 -6.38 -15.01 -0.94
C ALA A 145 -7.46 -13.91 -0.98
N LEU A 146 -7.11 -12.65 -0.72
CA LEU A 146 -8.00 -11.52 -0.91
C LEU A 146 -8.19 -11.18 -2.39
N LEU A 147 -7.12 -11.29 -3.20
CA LEU A 147 -7.18 -11.11 -4.66
C LEU A 147 -8.01 -12.21 -5.35
N ASP A 148 -7.99 -13.42 -4.79
CA ASP A 148 -8.78 -14.58 -5.23
C ASP A 148 -10.24 -14.57 -4.72
N THR A 149 -10.76 -13.41 -4.31
CA THR A 149 -12.14 -13.29 -3.86
C THR A 149 -13.12 -13.65 -4.98
N ARG A 150 -14.08 -14.52 -4.67
CA ARG A 150 -15.13 -14.90 -5.63
C ARG A 150 -16.15 -13.76 -5.78
N ALA A 151 -16.33 -13.28 -7.00
CA ALA A 151 -17.38 -12.33 -7.34
C ALA A 151 -18.77 -12.99 -7.27
N GLY A 152 -19.70 -12.36 -6.54
CA GLY A 152 -21.12 -12.76 -6.52
C GLY A 152 -21.93 -12.09 -7.62
N THR A 153 -21.48 -10.94 -8.10
CA THR A 153 -22.11 -10.13 -9.15
C THR A 153 -21.10 -9.64 -10.19
N VAL A 154 -21.59 -9.12 -11.32
CA VAL A 154 -20.74 -8.48 -12.34
C VAL A 154 -20.05 -7.23 -11.78
N GLU A 155 -20.69 -6.53 -10.85
CA GLU A 155 -20.08 -5.35 -10.23
C GLU A 155 -18.93 -5.75 -9.31
N ASP A 156 -19.08 -6.81 -8.52
CA ASP A 156 -17.98 -7.37 -7.73
C ASP A 156 -16.80 -7.77 -8.62
N MET A 157 -17.08 -8.39 -9.77
CA MET A 157 -16.05 -8.79 -10.72
C MET A 157 -15.25 -7.59 -11.24
N ARG A 158 -15.90 -6.45 -11.48
CA ARG A 158 -15.21 -5.22 -11.91
C ARG A 158 -14.34 -4.62 -10.80
N LEU A 159 -14.85 -4.62 -9.57
CA LEU A 159 -14.12 -4.08 -8.42
C LEU A 159 -12.89 -4.92 -8.09
N ILE A 160 -13.06 -6.25 -8.00
CA ILE A 160 -11.96 -7.20 -7.78
C ILE A 160 -10.96 -7.14 -8.93
N GLY A 161 -11.44 -7.10 -10.18
CA GLY A 161 -10.60 -6.98 -11.37
C GLY A 161 -9.75 -5.70 -11.38
N THR A 162 -10.22 -4.61 -10.77
CA THR A 162 -9.42 -3.39 -10.62
C THR A 162 -8.20 -3.61 -9.72
N LEU A 163 -8.35 -4.37 -8.65
CA LEU A 163 -7.25 -4.67 -7.73
C LEU A 163 -6.26 -5.65 -8.36
N ASN A 164 -6.76 -6.66 -9.08
CA ASN A 164 -5.91 -7.61 -9.80
C ASN A 164 -5.10 -6.92 -10.91
N ALA A 165 -5.72 -6.00 -11.65
CA ALA A 165 -5.02 -5.19 -12.65
C ALA A 165 -3.90 -4.32 -12.03
N PHE A 166 -4.08 -3.82 -10.80
CA PHE A 166 -3.02 -3.13 -10.07
C PHE A 166 -1.82 -4.04 -9.82
N VAL A 167 -2.08 -5.27 -9.35
CA VAL A 167 -1.04 -6.26 -9.05
C VAL A 167 -0.32 -6.72 -10.33
N GLU A 168 -1.05 -6.96 -11.41
CA GLU A 168 -0.48 -7.29 -12.72
C GLU A 168 0.45 -6.17 -13.23
N ALA A 169 0.05 -4.91 -13.07
CA ALA A 169 0.87 -3.76 -13.42
C ALA A 169 2.16 -3.65 -12.60
N CYS A 170 2.22 -4.24 -11.40
CA CYS A 170 3.44 -4.32 -10.60
C CYS A 170 4.48 -5.28 -11.23
N GLY A 171 4.03 -6.34 -11.92
CA GLY A 171 4.89 -7.33 -12.57
C GLY A 171 5.42 -6.90 -13.94
N GLY A 172 4.68 -6.04 -14.65
CA GLY A 172 5.01 -5.58 -16.01
C GLY A 172 6.17 -4.58 -16.12
N ALA A 173 6.66 -4.01 -15.01
CA ALA A 173 7.73 -3.01 -15.03
C ALA A 173 9.14 -3.58 -15.30
N SER A 174 9.26 -4.89 -15.58
CA SER A 174 10.55 -5.60 -15.74
C SER A 174 10.96 -5.84 -17.20
N ASP A 175 10.08 -5.63 -18.19
CA ASP A 175 10.36 -5.93 -19.60
C ASP A 175 10.21 -4.69 -20.49
N SER A 176 11.21 -3.81 -20.47
CA SER A 176 11.48 -2.88 -21.59
C SER A 176 12.97 -2.52 -21.63
N GLY A 177 13.78 -3.51 -22.00
CA GLY A 177 15.22 -3.37 -22.17
C GLY A 177 15.77 -4.40 -23.15
N GLY A 178 15.28 -4.37 -24.40
CA GLY A 178 15.73 -5.28 -25.44
C GLY A 178 15.34 -4.83 -26.84
N ALA A 179 16.13 -3.92 -27.40
CA ALA A 179 16.39 -3.80 -28.83
C ALA A 179 17.74 -3.08 -29.02
#